data_AF-C7QYV7-F1
#
_entry.id   AF-C7QYV7-F1
#
_cell.length_a   1.000
_cell.length_b   1.000
_cell.length_c   1.000
_cell.angle_alpha   90.00
_cell.angle_beta   90.00
_cell.angle_gamma   90.00
#
_symmetry.space_group_name_H-M   'P 1'
#
loop_
_entity.id
_entity.type
_entity.pdbx_description
1 polymer ?
#
loop_
_entity_poly.entity_id
_entity_poly.type
_entity_poly.pdbx_seq_one_letter_code
_entity_poly.pdbx_strand_id
1 'polypeptide(L)'
;MSFFRRKPATHAPADVTERWSEQDTSVHLHIPFNGADREPAKTADELTQRIIATVNAVQAGEFGQSIPDGVQGATVTLVVDCGDTAITPLATQAIEVLRERLGKSMPIMVQSNPDAARTGAHGDTSAAVSLPTVPRTGPDGKKLGLWDSLKAAAEEQARAQSAAAGSPRAPRDTLTLPTYTWNDNATELQADIIVLGDAGDDEQTRTDVSYLVEQSLAALATPEVTSLVPAGTEGYGIRLTVTVNDDAAGDRTRQKLDEGKNQFANTRVIFDVTIASREDVKALLPPA
;
A
#
# COMPACT_ATOMS: atom_id res chain seq x y z
N MET A 1 -6.12 -10.52 -40.82
CA MET A 1 -6.97 -10.38 -39.61
C MET A 1 -6.18 -9.59 -38.59
N SER A 2 -6.79 -8.62 -37.90
CA SER A 2 -6.10 -7.90 -36.80
C SER A 2 -7.08 -7.72 -35.65
N PHE A 3 -6.87 -8.49 -34.58
CA PHE A 3 -7.76 -8.55 -33.41
C PHE A 3 -7.33 -7.53 -32.35
N PHE A 4 -7.46 -6.24 -32.65
CA PHE A 4 -7.38 -5.21 -31.61
C PHE A 4 -8.67 -5.24 -30.77
N ARG A 5 -8.65 -6.03 -29.69
CA ARG A 5 -9.59 -5.87 -28.58
C ARG A 5 -9.44 -4.45 -28.03
N ARG A 6 -10.35 -3.54 -28.37
CA ARG A 6 -10.52 -2.29 -27.62
C ARG A 6 -10.85 -2.68 -26.18
N LYS A 7 -9.95 -2.40 -25.24
CA LYS A 7 -10.33 -2.31 -23.82
C LYS A 7 -11.45 -1.26 -23.72
N PRO A 8 -12.44 -1.44 -22.83
CA PRO A 8 -13.38 -0.37 -22.54
C PRO A 8 -12.60 0.88 -22.10
N ALA A 9 -13.05 2.06 -22.52
CA ALA A 9 -12.44 3.31 -22.11
C ALA A 9 -12.55 3.42 -20.58
N THR A 10 -11.40 3.46 -19.91
CA THR A 10 -11.32 3.75 -18.48
C THR A 10 -11.40 5.26 -18.34
N HIS A 11 -12.61 5.78 -18.18
CA HIS A 11 -12.83 7.21 -17.98
C HIS A 11 -11.96 7.76 -16.85
N ALA A 12 -11.52 9.01 -17.00
CA ALA A 12 -10.85 9.78 -15.96
C ALA A 12 -11.60 9.66 -14.61
N PRO A 13 -10.88 9.44 -13.48
CA PRO A 13 -11.52 9.44 -12.17
C PRO A 13 -12.24 10.76 -11.91
N ALA A 14 -13.51 10.72 -11.52
CA ALA A 14 -14.39 11.88 -11.47
C ALA A 14 -14.01 12.93 -10.41
N ASP A 15 -13.07 12.60 -9.53
CA ASP A 15 -12.53 13.42 -8.45
C ASP A 15 -11.14 14.01 -8.75
N VAL A 16 -10.53 13.66 -9.89
CA VAL A 16 -9.28 14.26 -10.35
C VAL A 16 -9.56 15.58 -11.07
N THR A 17 -8.84 16.64 -10.68
CA THR A 17 -9.03 17.98 -11.25
C THR A 17 -7.81 18.45 -12.04
N GLU A 18 -8.05 19.11 -13.17
CA GLU A 18 -7.02 19.61 -14.08
C GLU A 18 -6.76 21.11 -13.85
N ARG A 19 -5.49 21.51 -13.75
CA ARG A 19 -5.08 22.92 -13.62
C ARG A 19 -3.81 23.21 -14.41
N TRP A 20 -3.80 24.32 -15.15
CA TRP A 20 -2.61 24.81 -15.84
C TRP A 20 -1.61 25.47 -14.88
N SER A 21 -0.32 25.12 -14.99
CA SER A 21 0.81 25.85 -14.40
C SER A 21 1.59 26.59 -15.49
N GLU A 22 1.50 27.92 -15.47
CA GLU A 22 2.31 28.79 -16.33
C GLU A 22 3.81 28.70 -16.03
N GLN A 23 4.18 28.45 -14.77
CA GLN A 23 5.58 28.41 -14.32
C GLN A 23 6.30 27.18 -14.87
N ASP A 24 5.62 26.03 -14.86
CA ASP A 24 6.19 24.75 -15.28
C ASP A 24 5.88 24.42 -16.75
N THR A 25 5.05 25.23 -17.42
CA THR A 25 4.45 24.93 -18.74
C THR A 25 3.83 23.53 -18.75
N SER A 26 3.06 23.23 -17.70
CA SER A 26 2.55 21.88 -17.46
C SER A 26 1.12 21.86 -16.92
N VAL A 27 0.42 20.77 -17.21
CA VAL A 27 -0.91 20.47 -16.70
C VAL A 27 -0.77 19.69 -15.39
N HIS A 28 -1.21 20.28 -14.29
CA HIS A 28 -1.24 19.66 -12.96
C HIS A 28 -2.56 18.90 -12.79
N LEU A 29 -2.46 17.58 -12.60
CA LEU A 29 -3.60 16.71 -12.30
C LEU A 29 -3.64 16.42 -10.82
N HIS A 30 -4.53 17.11 -10.11
CA HIS A 30 -4.70 16.98 -8.67
C HIS A 30 -5.52 15.72 -8.36
N ILE A 31 -4.87 14.74 -7.75
CA ILE A 31 -5.43 13.47 -7.31
C ILE A 31 -5.67 13.57 -5.79
N PRO A 32 -6.93 13.61 -5.33
CA PRO A 32 -7.21 13.73 -3.90
C PRO A 32 -6.86 12.44 -3.15
N PHE A 33 -6.18 12.61 -2.01
CA PHE A 33 -5.76 11.57 -1.10
C PHE A 33 -6.10 11.96 0.35
N ASN A 34 -6.52 10.99 1.15
CA ASN A 34 -6.79 11.18 2.58
C ASN A 34 -5.94 10.20 3.39
N GLY A 35 -4.84 10.69 3.97
CA GLY A 35 -3.92 9.89 4.77
C GLY A 35 -4.40 9.59 6.20
N ALA A 36 -5.55 10.13 6.62
CA ALA A 36 -6.15 9.86 7.92
C ALA A 36 -7.09 8.62 7.92
N ASP A 37 -7.14 7.89 6.82
CA ASP A 37 -7.89 6.64 6.72
C ASP A 37 -7.26 5.53 7.58
N ARG A 38 -8.10 4.61 8.04
CA ARG A 38 -7.82 3.66 9.11
C ARG A 38 -7.10 2.40 8.60
N GLU A 39 -7.25 2.08 7.31
CA GLU A 39 -6.69 0.92 6.61
C GLU A 39 -5.50 1.32 5.67
N PRO A 40 -4.29 1.73 6.16
CA PRO A 40 -3.20 2.27 5.33
C PRO A 40 -2.85 1.48 4.06
N ALA A 41 -2.94 0.14 4.10
CA ALA A 41 -2.68 -0.72 2.95
C ALA A 41 -3.70 -0.51 1.83
N LYS A 42 -4.98 -0.46 2.17
CA LYS A 42 -6.05 -0.18 1.21
C LYS A 42 -5.97 1.26 0.70
N THR A 43 -5.70 2.23 1.57
CA THR A 43 -5.56 3.63 1.14
C THR A 43 -4.38 3.82 0.16
N ALA A 44 -3.28 3.07 0.34
CA ALA A 44 -2.16 3.03 -0.59
C ALA A 44 -2.49 2.29 -1.91
N ASP A 45 -3.25 1.20 -1.86
CA ASP A 45 -3.74 0.50 -3.06
C ASP A 45 -4.74 1.34 -3.85
N GLU A 46 -5.68 2.01 -3.19
CA GLU A 46 -6.64 2.93 -3.81
C GLU A 46 -5.94 4.11 -4.48
N LEU A 47 -4.94 4.72 -3.81
CA LEU A 47 -4.07 5.74 -4.39
C LEU A 47 -3.34 5.21 -5.64
N THR A 48 -2.79 4.01 -5.56
CA THR A 48 -2.07 3.36 -6.67
C THR A 48 -2.98 3.12 -7.87
N GLN A 49 -4.17 2.56 -7.63
CA GLN A 49 -5.17 2.35 -8.68
C GLN A 49 -5.64 3.67 -9.30
N ARG A 50 -5.79 4.73 -8.48
CA ARG A 50 -6.22 6.07 -8.94
C ARG A 50 -5.15 6.76 -9.78
N ILE A 51 -3.88 6.68 -9.39
CA ILE A 51 -2.75 7.15 -10.21
C ILE A 51 -2.71 6.39 -11.54
N ILE A 52 -2.82 5.06 -11.52
CA ILE A 52 -2.85 4.25 -12.75
C ILE A 52 -4.03 4.62 -13.65
N ALA A 53 -5.23 4.81 -13.10
CA ALA A 53 -6.41 5.25 -13.85
C ALA A 53 -6.19 6.64 -14.49
N THR A 54 -5.62 7.58 -13.74
CA THR A 54 -5.28 8.93 -14.23
C THR A 54 -4.26 8.87 -15.36
N VAL A 55 -3.19 8.09 -15.23
CA VAL A 55 -2.17 7.90 -16.29
C VAL A 55 -2.81 7.33 -17.57
N ASN A 56 -3.70 6.33 -17.44
CA ASN A 56 -4.40 5.76 -18.59
C ASN A 56 -5.31 6.80 -19.28
N ALA A 57 -6.01 7.64 -18.51
CA ALA A 57 -6.84 8.70 -19.05
C ALA A 57 -6.03 9.83 -19.73
N VAL A 58 -4.84 10.16 -19.22
CA VAL A 58 -3.88 11.04 -19.92
C VAL A 58 -3.43 10.43 -21.24
N GLN A 59 -3.07 9.15 -21.26
CA GLN A 59 -2.68 8.45 -22.50
C GLN A 59 -3.84 8.32 -23.50
N ALA A 60 -5.08 8.31 -23.03
CA ALA A 60 -6.29 8.35 -23.85
C ALA A 60 -6.64 9.76 -24.37
N GLY A 61 -5.97 10.82 -23.88
CA GLY A 61 -6.24 12.21 -24.25
C GLY A 61 -7.48 12.81 -23.58
N GLU A 62 -7.90 12.30 -22.42
CA GLU A 62 -9.05 12.83 -21.67
C GLU A 62 -8.72 14.14 -20.90
N PHE A 63 -7.44 14.46 -20.74
CA PHE A 63 -6.93 15.68 -20.10
C PHE A 63 -6.16 16.57 -21.09
N GLY A 64 -6.03 17.85 -20.75
CA GLY A 64 -5.36 18.88 -21.56
C GLY A 64 -6.26 20.05 -21.95
N GLN A 65 -7.49 20.12 -21.43
CA GLN A 65 -8.43 21.22 -21.70
C GLN A 65 -8.03 22.53 -21.00
N SER A 66 -7.13 22.46 -20.02
CA SER A 66 -6.59 23.65 -19.34
C SER A 66 -5.45 24.32 -20.10
N ILE A 67 -4.88 23.70 -21.14
CA ILE A 67 -3.75 24.23 -21.90
C ILE A 67 -4.19 25.47 -22.70
N PRO A 68 -3.57 26.65 -22.51
CA PRO A 68 -3.89 27.84 -23.28
C PRO A 68 -3.57 27.71 -24.78
N ASP A 69 -4.36 28.39 -25.62
CA ASP A 69 -4.15 28.43 -27.07
C ASP A 69 -2.73 28.88 -27.44
N GLY A 70 -2.09 28.14 -28.35
CA GLY A 70 -0.76 28.44 -28.88
C GLY A 70 0.41 27.89 -28.08
N VAL A 71 0.19 27.28 -26.91
CA VAL A 71 1.24 26.57 -26.16
C VAL A 71 1.65 25.28 -26.89
N GLN A 72 2.95 25.04 -26.98
CA GLN A 72 3.53 23.79 -27.51
C GLN A 72 4.48 23.17 -26.50
N GLY A 73 4.58 21.84 -26.50
CA GLY A 73 5.47 21.11 -25.58
C GLY A 73 5.00 21.06 -24.13
N ALA A 74 3.71 21.33 -23.87
CA ALA A 74 3.11 21.20 -22.55
C ALA A 74 3.33 19.78 -21.98
N THR A 75 3.76 19.71 -20.73
CA THR A 75 3.95 18.44 -20.00
C THR A 75 2.79 18.16 -19.05
N VAL A 76 2.72 16.96 -18.46
CA VAL A 76 1.69 16.59 -17.48
C VAL A 76 2.37 16.18 -16.17
N THR A 77 1.93 16.78 -15.08
CA THR A 77 2.42 16.55 -13.71
C THR A 77 1.28 16.01 -12.86
N LEU A 78 1.46 14.86 -12.23
CA LEU A 78 0.49 14.35 -11.25
C LEU A 78 0.78 15.00 -9.89
N VAL A 79 -0.25 15.53 -9.23
CA VAL A 79 -0.14 16.12 -7.90
C VAL A 79 -1.03 15.32 -6.96
N VAL A 80 -0.43 14.52 -6.08
CA VAL A 80 -1.18 13.86 -5.00
C VAL A 80 -1.44 14.90 -3.92
N ASP A 81 -2.71 15.31 -3.80
CA ASP A 81 -3.16 16.32 -2.86
C ASP A 81 -3.68 15.63 -1.60
N CYS A 82 -2.87 15.64 -0.55
CA CYS A 82 -3.20 15.08 0.76
C CYS A 82 -4.04 16.05 1.62
N GLY A 83 -4.29 17.28 1.12
CA GLY A 83 -4.96 18.35 1.85
C GLY A 83 -4.35 18.57 3.22
N ASP A 84 -5.20 18.50 4.24
CA ASP A 84 -4.89 18.70 5.65
C ASP A 84 -4.29 17.46 6.37
N THR A 85 -4.10 16.36 5.63
CA THR A 85 -3.60 15.09 6.18
C THR A 85 -2.14 14.84 5.79
N ALA A 86 -1.38 14.25 6.70
CA ALA A 86 -0.03 13.77 6.38
C ALA A 86 -0.13 12.55 5.46
N ILE A 87 0.76 12.46 4.47
CA ILE A 87 0.90 11.23 3.69
C ILE A 87 1.42 10.10 4.59
N THR A 88 0.84 8.91 4.48
CA THR A 88 1.29 7.75 5.26
C THR A 88 2.62 7.21 4.69
N PRO A 89 3.47 6.55 5.50
CA PRO A 89 4.72 5.96 4.99
C PRO A 89 4.49 4.98 3.83
N LEU A 90 3.43 4.16 3.92
CA LEU A 90 3.09 3.20 2.88
C LEU A 90 2.59 3.86 1.59
N ALA A 91 1.78 4.92 1.69
CA ALA A 91 1.38 5.71 0.52
C ALA A 91 2.58 6.46 -0.10
N THR A 92 3.53 6.92 0.73
CA THR A 92 4.79 7.51 0.26
C THR A 92 5.59 6.51 -0.57
N GLN A 93 5.77 5.29 -0.07
CA GLN A 93 6.47 4.22 -0.77
C GLN A 93 5.77 3.80 -2.07
N ALA A 94 4.42 3.74 -2.07
CA ALA A 94 3.65 3.51 -3.29
C ALA A 94 3.88 4.60 -4.35
N ILE A 95 3.92 5.88 -3.94
CA ILE A 95 4.25 7.00 -4.84
C ILE A 95 5.69 6.89 -5.35
N GLU A 96 6.66 6.47 -4.53
CA GLU A 96 8.05 6.29 -4.99
C GLU A 96 8.18 5.18 -6.04
N VAL A 97 7.52 4.04 -5.86
CA VAL A 97 7.44 2.98 -6.87
C VAL A 97 6.79 3.48 -8.17
N LEU A 98 5.76 4.33 -8.07
CA LEU A 98 5.10 4.91 -9.24
C LEU A 98 5.96 5.99 -9.91
N ARG A 99 6.72 6.79 -9.15
CA ARG A 99 7.73 7.73 -9.69
C ARG A 99 8.82 7.00 -10.46
N GLU A 100 9.33 5.89 -9.92
CA GLU A 100 10.34 5.06 -10.59
C GLU A 100 9.79 4.48 -11.91
N ARG A 101 8.54 4.00 -11.91
CA ARG A 101 7.88 3.44 -13.11
C ARG A 101 7.47 4.48 -14.16
N LEU A 102 7.04 5.68 -13.77
CA LEU A 102 6.67 6.76 -14.71
C LEU A 102 7.88 7.58 -15.18
N GLY A 103 8.97 7.58 -14.40
CA GLY A 103 10.23 8.24 -14.72
C GLY A 103 10.07 9.75 -14.98
N LYS A 104 10.88 10.27 -15.91
CA LYS A 104 10.81 11.68 -16.33
C LYS A 104 9.63 12.02 -17.23
N SER A 105 8.86 11.01 -17.67
CA SER A 105 7.75 11.16 -18.63
C SER A 105 6.51 11.80 -18.02
N MET A 106 6.29 11.62 -16.72
CA MET A 106 5.14 12.17 -15.99
C MET A 106 5.50 12.30 -14.50
N PRO A 107 6.06 13.45 -14.06
CA PRO A 107 6.46 13.64 -12.66
C PRO A 107 5.27 13.54 -11.71
N ILE A 108 5.50 12.94 -10.53
CA ILE A 108 4.53 12.92 -9.43
C ILE A 108 5.02 13.81 -8.29
N MET A 109 4.24 14.82 -7.94
CA MET A 109 4.40 15.66 -6.75
C MET A 109 3.47 15.19 -5.63
N VAL A 110 3.84 15.48 -4.38
CA VAL A 110 2.99 15.32 -3.21
C VAL A 110 2.81 16.68 -2.58
N GLN A 111 1.57 17.08 -2.35
CA GLN A 111 1.20 18.32 -1.69
C GLN A 111 0.42 18.01 -0.42
N SER A 112 0.94 18.44 0.72
CA SER A 112 0.33 18.24 2.04
C SER A 112 0.49 19.52 2.85
N ASN A 113 -0.58 19.97 3.51
CA ASN A 113 -0.61 21.17 4.34
C ASN A 113 -0.34 20.79 5.82
N PRO A 114 0.86 21.05 6.37
CA PRO A 114 1.30 20.42 7.63
C PRO A 114 0.63 20.97 8.90
N ASP A 115 -0.08 22.10 8.85
CA ASP A 115 -0.64 22.75 10.05
C ASP A 115 -1.96 22.14 10.57
N ALA A 116 -2.66 21.34 9.77
CA ALA A 116 -3.97 20.80 10.12
C ALA A 116 -3.96 19.38 10.74
N ALA A 117 -2.82 18.69 10.69
CA ALA A 117 -2.70 17.26 11.04
C ALA A 117 -2.79 16.91 12.55
N ARG A 118 -3.21 17.81 13.44
CA ARG A 118 -3.22 17.60 14.91
C ARG A 118 -4.54 17.09 15.50
N THR A 119 -5.54 16.75 14.68
CA THR A 119 -6.95 16.75 15.17
C THR A 119 -7.86 15.59 14.73
N GLY A 120 -7.33 14.41 14.38
CA GLY A 120 -8.17 13.23 14.10
C GLY A 120 -7.45 11.89 14.30
N ALA A 121 -7.99 11.01 15.14
CA ALA A 121 -7.38 9.73 15.51
C ALA A 121 -8.39 8.56 15.52
N HIS A 122 -7.83 7.33 15.64
CA HIS A 122 -8.49 6.00 15.57
C HIS A 122 -9.00 5.63 14.17
N GLY A 123 -9.13 4.35 13.77
CA GLY A 123 -8.93 3.04 14.45
C GLY A 123 -9.78 1.92 13.79
N ASP A 124 -9.22 0.76 13.47
CA ASP A 124 -9.51 0.01 12.22
C ASP A 124 -10.21 -1.39 12.32
N THR A 125 -10.68 -1.98 11.20
CA THR A 125 -11.20 -3.38 10.96
C THR A 125 -12.52 -3.85 11.68
N SER A 126 -13.29 -4.92 11.31
CA SER A 126 -13.31 -6.01 10.26
C SER A 126 -12.82 -7.42 10.70
N ALA A 127 -13.48 -8.59 10.50
CA ALA A 127 -14.69 -9.03 9.76
C ALA A 127 -15.51 -10.12 10.57
N ALA A 128 -16.68 -10.69 10.19
CA ALA A 128 -16.91 -11.68 9.11
C ALA A 128 -18.41 -12.01 8.78
N VAL A 129 -18.60 -12.67 7.64
CA VAL A 129 -19.82 -12.90 6.83
C VAL A 129 -21.04 -13.55 7.50
N SER A 130 -22.22 -12.94 7.31
CA SER A 130 -23.52 -13.62 7.15
C SER A 130 -24.43 -12.74 6.29
N LEU A 131 -25.14 -13.32 5.31
CA LEU A 131 -26.00 -12.56 4.38
C LEU A 131 -27.16 -11.89 5.12
N PRO A 132 -27.26 -10.55 5.19
CA PRO A 132 -28.28 -9.89 5.99
C PRO A 132 -29.64 -9.90 5.29
N THR A 133 -30.70 -10.19 6.05
CA THR A 133 -32.08 -10.00 5.58
C THR A 133 -32.39 -8.51 5.58
N VAL A 134 -32.50 -7.89 4.41
CA VAL A 134 -32.68 -6.43 4.28
C VAL A 134 -33.96 -5.96 5.00
N PRO A 135 -33.86 -5.14 6.07
CA PRO A 135 -35.02 -4.65 6.79
C PRO A 135 -35.75 -3.58 5.96
N ARG A 136 -37.04 -3.81 5.69
CA ARG A 136 -37.88 -2.90 4.87
C ARG A 136 -38.43 -1.68 5.63
N THR A 137 -38.11 -1.56 6.92
CA THR A 137 -38.66 -0.56 7.85
C THR A 137 -37.60 -0.17 8.87
N GLY A 138 -37.49 1.13 9.13
CA GLY A 138 -36.53 1.68 10.09
C GLY A 138 -37.06 1.67 11.53
N PRO A 139 -36.25 2.16 12.49
CA PRO A 139 -36.62 2.23 13.91
C PRO A 139 -37.94 2.98 14.16
N ASP A 140 -38.23 3.97 13.33
CA ASP A 140 -39.42 4.84 13.41
C ASP A 140 -40.70 4.19 12.83
N GLY A 141 -40.66 2.92 12.43
CA GLY A 141 -41.78 2.21 11.77
C GLY A 141 -42.06 2.64 10.33
N LYS A 142 -41.32 3.63 9.79
CA LYS A 142 -41.45 4.09 8.41
C LYS A 142 -40.75 3.13 7.45
N LYS A 143 -41.33 2.94 6.25
CA LYS A 143 -40.67 2.22 5.15
C LYS A 143 -39.41 2.98 4.74
N LEU A 144 -38.28 2.30 4.75
CA LEU A 144 -37.00 2.84 4.30
C LEU A 144 -36.99 2.90 2.77
N GLY A 145 -36.35 3.92 2.19
CA GLY A 145 -35.95 3.85 0.79
C GLY A 145 -34.94 2.72 0.60
N LEU A 146 -34.80 2.20 -0.63
CA LEU A 146 -33.83 1.15 -0.93
C LEU A 146 -32.42 1.53 -0.43
N TRP A 147 -32.04 2.79 -0.65
CA TRP A 147 -30.77 3.37 -0.18
C TRP A 147 -30.65 3.44 1.34
N ASP A 148 -31.71 3.81 2.07
CA ASP A 148 -31.67 3.86 3.53
C ASP A 148 -31.63 2.44 4.15
N SER A 149 -32.29 1.46 3.53
CA SER A 149 -32.20 0.05 3.96
C SER A 149 -30.82 -0.56 3.69
N LEU A 150 -30.15 -0.15 2.60
CA LEU A 150 -28.75 -0.53 2.34
C LEU A 150 -27.80 0.15 3.31
N LYS A 151 -28.02 1.43 3.63
CA LYS A 151 -27.21 2.16 4.61
C LYS A 151 -27.35 1.58 6.02
N ALA A 152 -28.58 1.29 6.46
CA ALA A 152 -28.82 0.66 7.76
C ALA A 152 -28.19 -0.74 7.85
N ALA A 153 -28.30 -1.56 6.79
CA ALA A 153 -27.64 -2.86 6.74
C ALA A 153 -26.10 -2.73 6.75
N ALA A 154 -25.54 -1.72 6.08
CA ALA A 154 -24.11 -1.44 6.11
C ALA A 154 -23.62 -0.94 7.48
N GLU A 155 -24.40 -0.11 8.17
CA GLU A 155 -24.11 0.37 9.54
C GLU A 155 -24.19 -0.77 10.58
N GLU A 156 -25.16 -1.68 10.43
CA GLU A 156 -25.29 -2.86 11.29
C GLU A 156 -24.18 -3.89 11.01
N GLN A 157 -23.81 -4.08 9.74
CA GLN A 157 -22.66 -4.89 9.35
C GLN A 157 -21.34 -4.28 9.86
N ALA A 158 -21.15 -2.97 9.77
CA ALA A 158 -19.98 -2.28 10.33
C ALA A 158 -19.90 -2.47 11.85
N ARG A 159 -21.03 -2.33 12.56
CA ARG A 159 -21.09 -2.58 14.02
C ARG A 159 -20.75 -4.04 14.38
N ALA A 160 -21.18 -5.01 13.58
CA ALA A 160 -20.81 -6.42 13.77
C ALA A 160 -19.32 -6.68 13.47
N GLN A 161 -18.76 -6.02 12.45
CA GLN A 161 -17.34 -6.09 12.10
C GLN A 161 -16.43 -5.48 13.18
N SER A 162 -16.80 -4.33 13.76
CA SER A 162 -16.07 -3.72 14.87
C SER A 162 -16.16 -4.47 16.20
N ALA A 163 -17.10 -5.43 16.33
CA ALA A 163 -17.20 -6.31 17.50
C ALA A 163 -16.35 -7.59 17.36
N ALA A 164 -15.87 -7.90 16.15
CA ALA A 164 -15.12 -9.12 15.85
C ALA A 164 -13.60 -8.89 15.73
N ALA A 165 -13.17 -7.68 15.35
CA ALA A 165 -11.77 -7.28 15.42
C ALA A 165 -11.36 -7.01 16.87
N GLY A 166 -10.54 -7.88 17.44
CA GLY A 166 -9.85 -7.60 18.70
C GLY A 166 -8.89 -6.42 18.55
N SER A 167 -8.50 -5.78 19.66
CA SER A 167 -7.53 -4.69 19.62
C SER A 167 -6.21 -5.15 18.98
N PRO A 168 -5.59 -4.37 18.09
CA PRO A 168 -4.34 -4.75 17.44
C PRO A 168 -3.27 -5.02 18.49
N ARG A 169 -2.71 -6.23 18.49
CA ARG A 169 -1.59 -6.59 19.37
C ARG A 169 -0.35 -5.79 18.96
N ALA A 170 0.44 -5.39 19.95
CA ALA A 170 1.79 -4.87 19.69
C ALA A 170 2.70 -5.98 19.15
N PRO A 171 3.72 -5.67 18.33
CA PRO A 171 4.77 -6.63 17.98
C PRO A 171 5.55 -7.03 19.24
N ARG A 172 6.11 -8.24 19.25
CA ARG A 172 6.89 -8.74 20.38
C ARG A 172 8.21 -7.97 20.56
N ASP A 173 8.56 -7.72 21.80
CA ASP A 173 9.84 -7.12 22.23
C ASP A 173 11.02 -8.11 22.20
N THR A 174 10.77 -9.39 21.88
CA THR A 174 11.79 -10.44 21.67
C THR A 174 12.13 -10.70 20.19
N LEU A 175 11.65 -9.86 19.27
CA LEU A 175 11.94 -10.03 17.83
C LEU A 175 13.40 -9.72 17.52
N THR A 176 13.99 -10.60 16.70
CA THR A 176 15.31 -10.35 16.11
C THR A 176 15.15 -9.38 14.95
N LEU A 177 15.96 -8.32 14.93
CA LEU A 177 15.93 -7.35 13.83
C LEU A 177 16.43 -7.98 12.52
N PRO A 178 15.97 -7.50 11.36
CA PRO A 178 16.38 -8.03 10.07
C PRO A 178 17.88 -7.84 9.85
N THR A 179 18.53 -8.82 9.21
CA THR A 179 19.95 -8.72 8.83
C THR A 179 20.08 -8.30 7.38
N TYR A 180 20.90 -7.29 7.09
CA TYR A 180 21.12 -6.79 5.74
C TYR A 180 22.49 -7.22 5.21
N THR A 181 22.54 -7.75 4.00
CA THR A 181 23.78 -8.13 3.33
C THR A 181 23.74 -7.76 1.85
N TRP A 182 24.90 -7.47 1.27
CA TRP A 182 25.02 -7.30 -0.18
C TRP A 182 25.38 -8.64 -0.84
N ASN A 183 24.68 -8.99 -1.92
CA ASN A 183 24.92 -10.21 -2.68
C ASN A 183 25.55 -9.88 -4.04
N ASP A 184 26.89 -9.94 -4.10
CA ASP A 184 27.67 -9.67 -5.32
C ASP A 184 27.29 -10.53 -6.52
N ASN A 185 26.86 -11.78 -6.30
CA ASN A 185 26.53 -12.71 -7.39
C ASN A 185 25.18 -12.39 -8.05
N ALA A 186 24.22 -11.88 -7.26
CA ALA A 186 22.90 -11.50 -7.74
C ALA A 186 22.80 -10.00 -8.09
N THR A 187 23.77 -9.18 -7.66
CA THR A 187 23.68 -7.71 -7.64
C THR A 187 22.42 -7.20 -6.92
N GLU A 188 22.15 -7.82 -5.77
CA GLU A 188 20.96 -7.58 -4.94
C GLU A 188 21.35 -7.20 -3.51
N LEU A 189 20.58 -6.28 -2.92
CA LEU A 189 20.61 -6.01 -1.49
C LEU A 189 19.62 -6.96 -0.81
N GLN A 190 20.14 -7.86 0.02
CA GLN A 190 19.38 -8.90 0.72
C GLN A 190 19.06 -8.46 2.15
N ALA A 191 17.83 -8.75 2.58
CA ALA A 191 17.31 -8.49 3.91
C ALA A 191 16.62 -9.77 4.43
N ASP A 192 17.24 -10.40 5.43
CA ASP A 192 16.79 -11.66 6.02
C ASP A 192 15.97 -11.40 7.28
N ILE A 193 14.70 -11.83 7.26
CA ILE A 193 13.73 -11.68 8.35
C ILE A 193 13.42 -13.06 8.91
N ILE A 194 13.64 -13.28 10.20
CA ILE A 194 13.49 -14.59 10.86
C ILE A 194 12.48 -14.49 12.00
N VAL A 195 11.37 -15.22 11.90
CA VAL A 195 10.27 -15.18 12.87
C VAL A 195 10.03 -16.56 13.48
N LEU A 196 10.50 -16.73 14.71
CA LEU A 196 10.36 -17.98 15.47
C LEU A 196 8.95 -18.19 16.03
N GLY A 197 8.30 -17.13 16.50
CA GLY A 197 6.96 -17.14 17.12
C GLY A 197 6.80 -18.13 18.29
N ASP A 198 5.56 -18.25 18.77
CA ASP A 198 5.12 -19.36 19.63
C ASP A 198 4.13 -20.24 18.89
N ALA A 199 4.13 -21.53 19.23
CA ALA A 199 3.26 -22.50 18.59
C ALA A 199 1.78 -22.14 18.78
N GLY A 200 1.05 -22.05 17.67
CA GLY A 200 -0.39 -21.72 17.64
C GLY A 200 -0.74 -20.23 17.79
N ASP A 201 0.21 -19.32 18.01
CA ASP A 201 -0.06 -17.88 18.13
C ASP A 201 0.03 -17.16 16.77
N ASP A 202 -0.79 -17.63 15.82
CA ASP A 202 -0.85 -17.16 14.42
C ASP A 202 -1.14 -15.66 14.31
N GLU A 203 -2.03 -15.14 15.15
CA GLU A 203 -2.41 -13.72 15.10
C GLU A 203 -1.24 -12.80 15.49
N GLN A 204 -0.45 -13.19 16.48
CA GLN A 204 0.76 -12.47 16.89
C GLN A 204 1.88 -12.66 15.86
N THR A 205 2.08 -13.87 15.35
CA THR A 205 3.09 -14.17 14.33
C THR A 205 2.88 -13.33 13.07
N ARG A 206 1.62 -13.16 12.65
CA ARG A 206 1.23 -12.25 11.55
C ARG A 206 1.56 -10.78 11.87
N THR A 207 1.34 -10.32 13.10
CA THR A 207 1.72 -8.96 13.55
C THR A 207 3.23 -8.78 13.50
N ASP A 208 3.98 -9.73 14.06
CA ASP A 208 5.43 -9.71 14.14
C ASP A 208 6.08 -9.72 12.73
N VAL A 209 5.59 -10.57 11.83
CA VAL A 209 5.99 -10.58 10.40
C VAL A 209 5.72 -9.24 9.74
N SER A 210 4.51 -8.67 9.92
CA SER A 210 4.14 -7.40 9.29
C SER A 210 5.06 -6.27 9.78
N TYR A 211 5.28 -6.19 11.09
CA TYR A 211 6.19 -5.23 11.69
C TYR A 211 7.63 -5.35 11.17
N LEU A 212 8.18 -6.56 11.11
CA LEU A 212 9.56 -6.76 10.64
C LEU A 212 9.73 -6.49 9.14
N VAL A 213 8.73 -6.77 8.30
CA VAL A 213 8.73 -6.37 6.89
C VAL A 213 8.68 -4.85 6.76
N GLU A 214 7.82 -4.16 7.51
CA GLU A 214 7.75 -2.70 7.52
C GLU A 214 9.06 -2.05 7.99
N GLN A 215 9.66 -2.55 9.09
CA GLN A 215 10.97 -2.11 9.56
C GLN A 215 12.07 -2.35 8.52
N SER A 216 12.05 -3.49 7.82
CA SER A 216 13.00 -3.78 6.74
C SER A 216 12.89 -2.77 5.61
N LEU A 217 11.67 -2.50 5.14
CA LEU A 217 11.42 -1.56 4.05
C LEU A 217 11.86 -0.13 4.41
N ALA A 218 11.64 0.30 5.65
CA ALA A 218 12.13 1.58 6.15
C ALA A 218 13.67 1.62 6.26
N ALA A 219 14.29 0.54 6.74
CA ALA A 219 15.73 0.44 6.92
C ALA A 219 16.51 0.47 5.59
N LEU A 220 15.97 -0.08 4.50
CA LEU A 220 16.59 -0.08 3.16
C LEU A 220 16.92 1.33 2.62
N ALA A 221 16.23 2.38 3.11
CA ALA A 221 16.50 3.77 2.75
C ALA A 221 17.56 4.46 3.65
N THR A 222 18.05 3.79 4.69
CA THR A 222 18.98 4.40 5.65
C THR A 222 20.43 4.46 5.13
N PRO A 223 21.24 5.43 5.58
CA PRO A 223 22.66 5.50 5.24
C PRO A 223 23.45 4.24 5.64
N GLU A 224 23.08 3.58 6.73
CA GLU A 224 23.72 2.36 7.21
C GLU A 224 23.53 1.21 6.21
N VAL A 225 22.29 0.91 5.85
CA VAL A 225 21.98 -0.19 4.91
C VAL A 225 22.41 0.14 3.48
N THR A 226 22.24 1.38 3.02
CA THR A 226 22.69 1.79 1.68
C THR A 226 24.22 1.81 1.53
N SER A 227 24.98 1.95 2.63
CA SER A 227 26.45 1.84 2.59
C SER A 227 26.97 0.42 2.30
N LEU A 228 26.12 -0.59 2.41
CA LEU A 228 26.45 -1.98 2.03
C LEU A 228 26.53 -2.16 0.50
N VAL A 229 25.89 -1.28 -0.27
CA VAL A 229 25.84 -1.36 -1.74
C VAL A 229 27.15 -0.79 -2.33
N PRO A 230 27.85 -1.53 -3.21
CA PRO A 230 29.04 -1.04 -3.88
C PRO A 230 28.80 0.24 -4.67
N ALA A 231 29.76 1.17 -4.59
CA ALA A 231 29.67 2.46 -5.29
C ALA A 231 29.60 2.27 -6.81
N GLY A 232 28.64 2.96 -7.45
CA GLY A 232 28.39 2.87 -8.89
C GLY A 232 27.36 1.82 -9.30
N THR A 233 26.81 1.04 -8.36
CA THR A 233 25.70 0.11 -8.66
C THR A 233 24.36 0.85 -8.68
N GLU A 234 23.91 1.25 -9.86
CA GLU A 234 22.57 1.81 -10.08
C GLU A 234 21.53 0.71 -10.33
N GLY A 235 20.30 0.89 -9.81
CA GLY A 235 19.17 0.01 -10.14
C GLY A 235 19.25 -1.43 -9.62
N TYR A 236 19.98 -1.67 -8.53
CA TYR A 236 20.09 -2.99 -7.89
C TYR A 236 18.72 -3.55 -7.44
N GLY A 237 18.60 -4.88 -7.49
CA GLY A 237 17.43 -5.58 -6.96
C GLY A 237 17.45 -5.63 -5.43
N ILE A 238 16.29 -5.83 -4.82
CA ILE A 238 16.15 -5.98 -3.37
C ILE A 238 15.54 -7.36 -3.11
N ARG A 239 16.14 -8.16 -2.23
CA ARG A 239 15.58 -9.45 -1.81
C ARG A 239 15.17 -9.41 -0.35
N LEU A 240 13.88 -9.57 -0.09
CA LEU A 240 13.34 -9.80 1.24
C LEU A 240 13.08 -11.29 1.40
N THR A 241 13.81 -11.94 2.29
CA THR A 241 13.62 -13.36 2.60
C THR A 241 13.01 -13.50 3.98
N VAL A 242 11.73 -13.86 4.04
CA VAL A 242 11.00 -14.07 5.30
C VAL A 242 10.96 -15.56 5.63
N THR A 243 11.63 -15.95 6.70
CA THR A 243 11.62 -17.31 7.23
C THR A 243 10.77 -17.38 8.49
N VAL A 244 9.71 -18.20 8.49
CA VAL A 244 8.77 -18.34 9.60
C VAL A 244 8.69 -19.80 10.07
N ASN A 245 8.59 -19.98 11.39
CA ASN A 245 8.36 -21.28 12.00
C ASN A 245 6.96 -21.84 11.65
N ASP A 246 6.90 -23.06 11.13
CA ASP A 246 5.69 -23.77 10.73
C ASP A 246 4.67 -23.91 11.87
N ASP A 247 5.13 -24.16 13.10
CA ASP A 247 4.27 -24.28 14.30
C ASP A 247 3.54 -22.96 14.65
N ALA A 248 4.11 -21.83 14.23
CA ALA A 248 3.61 -20.48 14.52
C ALA A 248 2.84 -19.87 13.33
N ALA A 249 3.18 -20.28 12.10
CA ALA A 249 2.53 -19.84 10.87
C ALA A 249 1.19 -20.55 10.64
N GLY A 250 0.11 -20.06 11.26
CA GLY A 250 -1.24 -20.47 10.93
C GLY A 250 -1.76 -19.87 9.61
N ASP A 251 -3.05 -20.09 9.33
CA ASP A 251 -3.68 -19.68 8.08
C ASP A 251 -3.58 -18.16 7.82
N ARG A 252 -3.67 -17.32 8.86
CA ARG A 252 -3.65 -15.86 8.70
C ARG A 252 -2.25 -15.34 8.41
N THR A 253 -1.22 -15.92 9.03
CA THR A 253 0.18 -15.64 8.71
C THR A 253 0.49 -16.06 7.27
N ARG A 254 0.06 -17.27 6.85
CA ARG A 254 0.25 -17.74 5.46
C ARG A 254 -0.45 -16.85 4.44
N GLN A 255 -1.72 -16.50 4.68
CA GLN A 255 -2.45 -15.56 3.83
C GLN A 255 -1.69 -14.23 3.71
N LYS A 256 -1.21 -13.65 4.82
CA LYS A 256 -0.46 -12.39 4.81
C LYS A 256 0.87 -12.47 4.06
N LEU A 257 1.56 -13.61 4.13
CA LEU A 257 2.79 -13.87 3.39
C LEU A 257 2.54 -14.00 1.87
N ASP A 258 1.44 -14.63 1.47
CA ASP A 258 1.05 -14.72 0.05
C ASP A 258 0.49 -13.39 -0.48
N GLU A 259 -0.21 -12.59 0.34
CA GLU A 259 -0.53 -11.19 0.04
C GLU A 259 0.75 -10.39 -0.22
N GLY A 260 1.79 -10.54 0.61
CA GLY A 260 3.09 -9.92 0.42
C GLY A 260 3.75 -10.30 -0.92
N LYS A 261 3.79 -11.59 -1.27
CA LYS A 261 4.29 -12.05 -2.59
C LYS A 261 3.55 -11.39 -3.75
N ASN A 262 2.23 -11.28 -3.65
CA ASN A 262 1.40 -10.65 -4.68
C ASN A 262 1.62 -9.13 -4.74
N GLN A 263 1.81 -8.46 -3.60
CA GLN A 263 2.07 -7.02 -3.50
C GLN A 263 3.41 -6.64 -4.14
N PHE A 264 4.46 -7.45 -3.94
CA PHE A 264 5.78 -7.21 -4.55
C PHE A 264 5.92 -7.76 -5.97
N ALA A 265 4.92 -8.47 -6.50
CA ALA A 265 4.94 -8.99 -7.85
C ALA A 265 5.17 -7.87 -8.90
N ASN A 266 6.19 -8.04 -9.75
CA ASN A 266 6.64 -7.07 -10.75
C ASN A 266 7.28 -5.78 -10.17
N THR A 267 7.64 -5.75 -8.89
CA THR A 267 8.50 -4.69 -8.33
C THR A 267 9.98 -5.07 -8.44
N ARG A 268 10.89 -4.17 -8.06
CA ARG A 268 12.33 -4.49 -7.89
C ARG A 268 12.62 -5.32 -6.62
N VAL A 269 11.57 -5.61 -5.83
CA VAL A 269 11.64 -6.38 -4.59
C VAL A 269 11.23 -7.82 -4.89
N ILE A 270 12.14 -8.76 -4.66
CA ILE A 270 11.87 -10.19 -4.67
C ILE A 270 11.51 -10.57 -3.23
N PHE A 271 10.27 -11.03 -3.03
CA PHE A 271 9.76 -11.40 -1.72
C PHE A 271 9.66 -12.93 -1.60
N ASP A 272 10.71 -13.53 -1.06
CA ASP A 272 10.81 -14.97 -0.83
C ASP A 272 10.28 -15.32 0.56
N VAL A 273 9.50 -16.40 0.64
CA VAL A 273 8.92 -16.89 1.90
C VAL A 273 9.28 -18.35 2.09
N THR A 274 9.95 -18.64 3.20
CA THR A 274 10.26 -19.99 3.66
C THR A 274 9.47 -20.28 4.93
N ILE A 275 8.75 -21.40 4.96
CA ILE A 275 8.14 -21.92 6.18
C ILE A 275 8.88 -23.21 6.53
N ALA A 276 9.48 -23.25 7.71
CA ALA A 276 10.42 -24.31 8.12
C ALA A 276 10.18 -24.75 9.57
N SER A 277 10.78 -25.86 9.99
CA SER A 277 10.57 -26.37 11.35
C SER A 277 11.16 -25.42 12.41
N ARG A 278 10.65 -25.49 13.65
CA ARG A 278 11.15 -24.67 14.76
C ARG A 278 12.65 -24.85 15.02
N GLU A 279 13.22 -26.01 14.68
CA GLU A 279 14.66 -26.27 14.81
C GLU A 279 15.46 -25.58 13.70
N ASP A 280 15.01 -25.67 12.44
CA ASP A 280 15.63 -25.00 11.30
C ASP A 280 15.62 -23.47 11.48
N VAL A 281 14.48 -22.90 11.89
CA VAL A 281 14.34 -21.46 12.12
C VAL A 281 15.22 -20.98 13.27
N LYS A 282 15.41 -21.80 14.32
CA LYS A 282 16.36 -21.49 15.40
C LYS A 282 17.82 -21.54 14.94
N ALA A 283 18.18 -22.45 14.04
CA ALA A 283 19.54 -22.56 13.51
C ALA A 283 19.95 -21.36 12.64
N LEU A 284 18.98 -20.61 12.11
CA LEU A 284 19.20 -19.38 11.35
C LEU A 284 19.30 -18.12 12.22
N LEU A 285 18.84 -18.16 13.49
CA LEU A 285 18.97 -17.01 14.39
C LEU A 285 20.44 -16.78 14.76
N PRO A 286 20.90 -15.51 14.86
CA PRO A 286 22.23 -15.20 15.32
C PRO A 286 22.44 -15.73 16.77
N PRO A 287 23.67 -16.13 17.14
CA PRO A 287 23.96 -16.57 18.50
C PRO A 287 23.72 -15.43 19.49
N ALA A 288 23.06 -15.77 20.61
CA ALA A 288 22.76 -14.86 21.72
C ALA A 288 23.97 -14.64 22.66
#